data_AF-A0A7C4FIY5-F1
#
_entry.id   AF-A0A7C4FIY5-F1
#
_cell.length_a   1.000
_cell.length_b   1.000
_cell.length_c   1.000
_cell.angle_alpha   90.00
_cell.angle_beta   90.00
_cell.angle_gamma   90.00
#
_symmetry.space_group_name_H-M   'P 1'
#
loop_
_entity.id
_entity.type
_entity.pdbx_description
1 polymer ?
#
loop_
_entity_poly.entity_id
_entity_poly.type
_entity_poly.pdbx_seq_one_letter_code
_entity_poly.pdbx_strand_id
1 'polypeptide(L)' 'MRRPKDLRGRMVERVAVRSSYLNHILKPGEATLTWVGGKYGGIYIGFRKPQIEAMERLASEKFGMTARHTT' A
#
# COMPACT_ATOMS: atom_id res chain seq x y z
N MET A 1 -15.33 16.05 6.51
CA MET A 1 -14.05 15.51 5.99
C MET A 1 -13.77 16.15 4.64
N ARG A 2 -12.61 16.80 4.43
CA ARG A 2 -12.25 17.30 3.09
C ARG A 2 -11.93 16.10 2.19
N ARG A 3 -12.52 16.05 1.00
CA ARG A 3 -12.22 15.00 0.04
C ARG A 3 -10.80 15.18 -0.54
N PRO A 4 -10.02 14.10 -0.72
CA PRO A 4 -8.66 14.20 -1.21
C PRO A 4 -8.60 14.74 -2.64
N LYS A 5 -7.58 15.56 -2.93
CA LYS A 5 -7.33 16.14 -4.24
C LYS A 5 -5.93 15.72 -4.75
N ASP A 6 -5.77 15.56 -6.05
CA ASP A 6 -4.48 15.31 -6.68
C ASP A 6 -3.63 16.60 -6.75
N LEU A 7 -2.40 16.49 -7.27
CA LEU A 7 -1.48 17.63 -7.43
C LEU A 7 -2.03 18.76 -8.34
N ARG A 8 -3.08 18.48 -9.11
CA ARG A 8 -3.77 19.46 -9.98
C ARG A 8 -5.05 19.99 -9.34
N GLY A 9 -5.31 19.66 -8.07
CA GLY A 9 -6.51 20.07 -7.35
C GLY A 9 -7.79 19.30 -7.70
N ARG A 10 -7.68 18.18 -8.45
CA ARG A 10 -8.83 17.39 -8.89
C ARG A 10 -9.23 16.36 -7.83
N MET A 11 -10.52 16.09 -7.71
CA MET A 11 -11.05 15.10 -6.78
C MET A 11 -10.43 13.72 -7.01
N VAL A 12 -9.99 13.06 -5.95
CA VAL A 12 -9.52 11.67 -5.99
C VAL A 12 -10.57 10.77 -5.35
N GLU A 13 -11.13 9.86 -6.14
CA GLU A 13 -12.14 8.90 -5.67
C GLU A 13 -11.57 7.49 -5.52
N ARG A 14 -10.56 7.14 -6.33
CA ARG A 14 -9.98 5.80 -6.40
C ARG A 14 -8.48 5.86 -6.69
N VAL A 15 -7.74 4.89 -6.17
CA VAL A 15 -6.33 4.66 -6.46
C VAL A 15 -6.20 3.31 -7.17
N ALA A 16 -5.53 3.28 -8.32
CA ALA A 16 -5.26 2.04 -9.03
C ALA A 16 -3.85 1.54 -8.72
N VAL A 17 -3.74 0.31 -8.25
CA VAL A 17 -2.45 -0.36 -8.03
C VAL A 17 -1.99 -0.98 -9.34
N ARG A 18 -0.86 -0.50 -9.88
CA ARG A 18 -0.27 -1.02 -11.13
C ARG A 18 0.90 -1.98 -10.90
N SER A 19 1.28 -2.21 -9.66
CA SER A 19 2.35 -3.15 -9.30
C SER A 19 1.81 -4.58 -9.29
N SER A 20 2.41 -5.46 -10.10
CA SER A 20 2.10 -6.89 -10.09
C SER A 20 2.36 -7.52 -8.72
N TYR A 21 3.42 -7.09 -8.02
CA TYR A 21 3.74 -7.57 -6.67
C TYR A 21 2.66 -7.23 -5.66
N LEU A 22 2.12 -6.00 -5.69
CA LEU A 22 1.06 -5.61 -4.76
C LEU A 22 -0.26 -6.34 -5.02
N ASN A 23 -0.51 -6.82 -6.24
CA ASN A 23 -1.66 -7.68 -6.54
C ASN A 23 -1.56 -9.06 -5.89
N HIS A 24 -0.36 -9.49 -5.46
CA HIS A 24 -0.21 -10.69 -4.62
C HIS A 24 -0.51 -10.43 -3.15
N ILE A 25 -0.50 -9.16 -2.72
CA ILE A 25 -0.73 -8.74 -1.32
C ILE A 25 -2.21 -8.47 -1.06
N LEU A 26 -2.89 -7.81 -2.00
CA LEU A 26 -4.34 -7.63 -2.00
C LEU A 26 -4.87 -8.17 -3.33
N LYS A 27 -5.39 -9.40 -3.31
CA LYS A 27 -5.77 -10.10 -4.54
C LYS A 27 -7.02 -9.46 -5.16
N PRO A 28 -7.23 -9.61 -6.49
CA PRO A 28 -8.47 -9.19 -7.13
C PRO A 28 -9.69 -9.76 -6.40
N GLY A 29 -10.63 -8.88 -6.02
CA GLY A 29 -11.82 -9.25 -5.25
C GLY A 29 -11.67 -9.15 -3.72
N GLU A 30 -10.45 -9.00 -3.21
CA GLU A 30 -10.21 -8.74 -1.79
C GLU A 30 -10.30 -7.25 -1.47
N ALA A 31 -10.76 -6.94 -0.26
CA ALA A 31 -10.81 -5.59 0.27
C ALA A 31 -10.24 -5.57 1.69
N THR A 32 -9.62 -4.45 2.06
CA THR A 32 -9.14 -4.21 3.42
C THR A 32 -9.37 -2.76 3.82
N LEU A 33 -9.66 -2.55 5.10
CA LEU A 33 -9.63 -1.21 5.69
C LEU A 33 -8.18 -0.84 5.98
N THR A 34 -7.70 0.18 5.29
CA THR A 34 -6.34 0.72 5.38
C THR A 34 -6.39 2.22 5.61
N TRP A 35 -5.33 2.75 6.23
CA TRP A 35 -5.11 4.20 6.24
C TRP A 35 -4.46 4.61 4.93
N VAL A 36 -4.92 5.71 4.34
CA VAL A 36 -4.28 6.33 3.18
C VAL A 36 -4.02 7.79 3.55
N GLY A 37 -2.75 8.18 3.57
CA GLY A 37 -2.34 9.54 3.89
C GLY A 37 -1.44 10.13 2.83
N GLY A 38 -1.45 11.45 2.69
CA GLY A 38 -0.50 12.16 1.85
C GLY A 38 0.90 12.15 2.47
N LYS A 39 1.93 12.03 1.63
CA LYS A 39 3.34 12.23 1.98
C LYS A 39 3.95 13.17 0.93
N TYR A 40 5.07 13.83 1.26
CA TYR A 40 5.79 14.64 0.27
C TYR A 40 6.09 13.81 -0.99
N GLY A 41 5.51 14.24 -2.11
CA GLY A 41 5.66 13.57 -3.41
C GLY A 41 4.85 12.27 -3.60
N GLY A 42 3.94 11.91 -2.69
CA GLY A 42 3.20 10.65 -2.84
C GLY A 42 2.13 10.38 -1.78
N ILE A 43 1.83 9.09 -1.59
CA ILE A 43 0.90 8.59 -0.59
C ILE A 43 1.57 7.52 0.27
N TYR A 44 1.15 7.40 1.51
CA TYR A 44 1.42 6.22 2.34
C TYR A 44 0.14 5.40 2.48
N ILE A 45 0.29 4.07 2.53
CA ILE A 45 -0.81 3.12 2.73
C ILE A 45 -0.47 2.25 3.95
N GLY A 46 -1.29 2.33 4.99
CA GLY A 46 -1.12 1.59 6.24
C GLY A 46 -1.86 0.26 6.23
N PHE A 47 -1.17 -0.82 5.87
CA PHE A 47 -1.71 -2.17 5.83
C PHE A 47 -1.84 -2.82 7.22
N ARG A 48 -2.74 -3.82 7.32
CA ARG A 48 -2.84 -4.66 8.52
C ARG A 48 -1.71 -5.69 8.54
N LYS A 49 -1.44 -6.25 9.71
CA LYS A 49 -0.39 -7.24 9.95
C LYS A 49 -0.35 -8.38 8.91
N PRO A 50 -1.48 -9.01 8.50
CA PRO A 50 -1.43 -10.08 7.49
C PRO A 50 -0.89 -9.64 6.13
N GLN A 51 -1.26 -8.44 5.67
CA GLN A 51 -0.71 -7.89 4.42
C GLN A 51 0.75 -7.48 4.58
N ILE A 52 1.15 -7.00 5.76
CA ILE A 52 2.56 -6.70 6.06
C ILE A 52 3.39 -7.98 5.99
N GLU A 53 3.00 -9.04 6.68
CA GLU A 53 3.71 -10.33 6.66
C GLU A 53 3.76 -10.93 5.24
N ALA A 54 2.69 -10.77 4.44
CA ALA A 54 2.70 -11.19 3.04
C ALA A 54 3.70 -10.38 2.20
N MET A 55 3.83 -9.07 2.44
CA MET A 55 4.83 -8.23 1.79
C MET A 55 6.24 -8.62 2.21
N GLU A 56 6.48 -8.88 3.49
CA GLU A 56 7.78 -9.30 4.01
C GLU A 56 8.23 -10.64 3.42
N ARG A 57 7.32 -11.63 3.35
CA ARG A 57 7.60 -12.90 2.67
C ARG A 57 7.92 -12.70 1.19
N LEU A 58 7.10 -11.93 0.47
CA LEU A 58 7.33 -11.66 -0.94
C LEU A 58 8.67 -10.94 -1.17
N ALA A 59 9.03 -10.01 -0.29
CA ALA A 59 10.29 -9.29 -0.38
C ALA A 59 11.50 -10.20 -0.11
N SER A 60 11.38 -11.11 0.84
CA SER A 60 12.40 -12.13 1.11
C SER A 60 12.58 -13.08 -0.08
N GLU A 61 11.48 -13.63 -0.59
CA GLU A 61 11.50 -14.60 -1.71
C GLU A 61 11.96 -14.00 -3.04
N LYS A 62 11.59 -12.75 -3.34
CA LYS A 62 11.88 -12.11 -4.64
C LYS A 62 13.15 -11.29 -4.64
N PHE A 63 13.54 -10.73 -3.50
CA PHE A 63 14.64 -9.76 -3.43
C PHE A 63 15.67 -10.07 -2.35
N GLY A 64 15.54 -11.19 -1.60
CA GLY A 64 16.46 -11.53 -0.52
C GLY A 64 16.45 -10.51 0.62
N MET A 65 15.36 -9.76 0.79
CA MET A 65 15.26 -8.71 1.80
C MET A 65 14.69 -9.26 3.12
N THR A 66 15.21 -8.75 4.24
CA THR A 66 14.71 -9.07 5.58
C THR A 66 14.15 -7.82 6.22
N ALA A 67 12.93 -7.93 6.78
CA ALA A 67 12.33 -6.85 7.53
C ALA A 67 13.16 -6.54 8.77
N ARG A 68 13.44 -5.25 9.00
CA ARG A 68 14.03 -4.81 10.25
C ARG A 68 12.92 -4.52 11.25
N HIS A 69 12.77 -5.41 12.23
CA HIS A 69 11.92 -5.15 13.39
C HIS A 69 12.74 -4.38 14.42
N THR A 70 12.47 -3.09 14.58
CA THR A 70 13.01 -2.31 15.70
C THR A 70 12.22 -2.62 16.96
N THR A 71 12.91 -3.17 17.96
CA THR A 71 12.42 -3.42 19.32
C THR A 71 12.24 -2.14 20.11
#